data_AF-A0A4Q0T156-F1
#
_entry.id   AF-A0A4Q0T156-F1
#
_cell.length_a   1.000
_cell.length_b   1.000
_cell.length_c   1.000
_cell.angle_alpha   90.00
_cell.angle_beta   90.00
_cell.angle_gamma   90.00
#
_symmetry.space_group_name_H-M   'P 1'
#
loop_
_entity.id
_entity.type
_entity.pdbx_description
1 polymer ?
#
loop_
_entity_poly.entity_id
_entity_poly.type
_entity_poly.pdbx_seq_one_letter_code
_entity_poly.pdbx_strand_id
1 'polypeptide(L)'
;MPSPLVLLPCLTGLIFLALGLTLNRKRLAENATPTLPRLILIGPIFYGASLGVFGTEHFTVARFIQQGVPTWIPFPLFWTYVVGIGLLAAGLSILANRVVWLSAPLLAGMIFLFVLTIHLPRLAHLHDRVSLAVLLRDTAFAGTALILTALHRPRTPWLAPLGRATIAIAAIVFAAIYIGHPQTALGLPLEMLSPAWLPAPHTFATIGAILLFVSGAAILAQRRIPLAAAVLGSWLTLVTVAFYLPIFFMAKGTGAQIEGMNYVADTLMFAGTALIAGLRPEAPESTIR
;
A
#
# COMPACT_ATOMS: atom_id res chain seq x y z
N MET A 1 0.51 27.29 3.38
CA MET A 1 -0.58 26.61 2.66
C MET A 1 0.02 25.46 1.83
N PRO A 2 -0.66 24.32 1.69
CA PRO A 2 -0.18 23.24 0.84
C PRO A 2 -0.15 23.70 -0.63
N SER A 3 0.90 23.29 -1.35
CA SER A 3 1.03 23.55 -2.80
C SER A 3 -0.20 23.03 -3.57
N PRO A 4 -0.67 23.69 -4.64
CA PRO A 4 -1.72 23.17 -5.50
C PRO A 4 -1.43 21.76 -6.03
N LEU A 5 -0.15 21.41 -6.21
CA LEU A 5 0.30 20.09 -6.68
C LEU A 5 0.01 18.96 -5.69
N VAL A 6 -0.13 19.31 -4.41
CA VAL A 6 -0.34 18.39 -3.28
C VAL A 6 -1.80 18.41 -2.82
N LEU A 7 -2.42 19.60 -2.85
CA LEU A 7 -3.80 19.78 -2.39
C LEU A 7 -4.77 18.84 -3.12
N LEU A 8 -4.68 18.76 -4.45
CA LEU A 8 -5.61 17.96 -5.24
C LEU A 8 -5.48 16.44 -4.95
N PRO A 9 -4.28 15.82 -4.96
CA PRO A 9 -4.14 14.42 -4.54
C PRO A 9 -4.61 14.15 -3.10
N CYS A 10 -4.31 15.04 -2.14
CA CYS A 10 -4.78 14.90 -0.76
C CYS A 10 -6.32 14.92 -0.69
N LEU A 11 -6.97 15.87 -1.39
CA LEU A 11 -8.43 15.95 -1.44
C LEU A 11 -9.02 14.69 -2.07
N THR A 12 -8.46 14.18 -3.17
CA THR A 12 -8.91 12.92 -3.77
C THR A 12 -8.79 11.76 -2.80
N GLY A 13 -7.65 11.63 -2.10
CA GLY A 13 -7.45 10.61 -1.07
C GLY A 13 -8.50 10.66 0.04
N LEU A 14 -8.79 11.86 0.57
CA LEU A 14 -9.81 12.06 1.59
C LEU A 14 -11.22 11.74 1.08
N ILE A 15 -11.55 12.13 -0.16
CA ILE A 15 -12.82 11.79 -0.80
C ILE A 15 -12.96 10.28 -0.95
N PHE A 16 -11.91 9.59 -1.42
CA PHE A 16 -11.90 8.14 -1.57
C PHE A 16 -12.03 7.44 -0.21
N LEU A 17 -11.36 7.95 0.83
CA LEU A 17 -11.49 7.44 2.19
C LEU A 17 -12.94 7.57 2.70
N ALA A 18 -13.53 8.76 2.59
CA ALA A 18 -14.90 9.03 3.01
C ALA A 18 -15.92 8.20 2.21
N LEU A 19 -15.72 8.09 0.89
CA LEU A 19 -16.54 7.26 0.00
C LEU A 19 -16.43 5.79 0.39
N GLY A 20 -15.23 5.28 0.61
CA GLY A 20 -14.98 3.90 1.05
C GLY A 20 -15.69 3.57 2.35
N LEU A 21 -15.57 4.44 3.36
CA LEU A 21 -16.30 4.31 4.63
C LEU A 21 -17.81 4.31 4.42
N THR A 22 -18.32 5.19 3.55
CA THR A 22 -19.76 5.30 3.26
C THR A 22 -20.30 4.07 2.53
N LEU A 23 -19.62 3.59 1.49
CA LEU A 23 -20.02 2.44 0.69
C LEU A 23 -19.96 1.14 1.51
N ASN A 24 -19.02 1.04 2.45
CA ASN A 24 -18.81 -0.14 3.29
C ASN A 24 -19.47 -0.04 4.68
N ARG A 25 -20.23 1.04 4.96
CA ARG A 25 -20.78 1.33 6.31
C ARG A 25 -21.61 0.18 6.88
N LYS A 26 -22.43 -0.48 6.05
CA LYS A 26 -23.29 -1.60 6.50
C LYS A 26 -22.46 -2.80 6.91
N ARG A 27 -21.52 -3.20 6.05
CA ARG A 27 -20.57 -4.29 6.31
C ARG A 27 -19.75 -4.05 7.58
N LEU A 28 -19.30 -2.81 7.80
CA LEU A 28 -18.57 -2.42 9.01
C LEU A 28 -19.48 -2.45 10.24
N ALA A 29 -20.71 -1.95 10.15
CA ALA A 29 -21.69 -1.96 11.24
C ALA A 29 -22.13 -3.39 11.65
N GLU A 30 -22.36 -4.27 10.68
CA GLU A 30 -22.68 -5.69 10.92
C GLU A 30 -21.53 -6.42 11.66
N ASN A 31 -20.31 -5.92 11.51
CA ASN A 31 -19.11 -6.44 12.16
C ASN A 31 -18.59 -5.52 13.28
N ALA A 32 -19.47 -4.70 13.88
CA ALA A 32 -19.07 -3.62 14.78
C ALA A 32 -18.39 -4.06 16.09
N THR A 33 -18.56 -5.31 16.56
CA THR A 33 -17.80 -5.75 17.75
C THR A 33 -16.29 -5.76 17.42
N PRO A 34 -15.49 -4.85 17.99
CA PRO A 34 -14.15 -4.58 17.49
C PRO A 34 -13.20 -5.62 18.06
N THR A 35 -13.09 -6.75 17.37
CA THR A 35 -11.95 -7.65 17.58
C THR A 35 -10.80 -7.17 16.70
N LEU A 36 -9.56 -7.28 17.20
CA LEU A 36 -8.39 -6.88 16.43
C LEU A 36 -8.40 -7.45 15.00
N PRO A 37 -8.72 -8.74 14.77
CA PRO A 37 -8.84 -9.29 13.41
C PRO A 37 -9.89 -8.64 12.52
N ARG A 38 -10.93 -7.99 13.06
CA ARG A 38 -11.95 -7.32 12.23
C ARG A 38 -11.48 -6.02 11.60
N LEU A 39 -10.35 -5.47 12.06
CA LEU A 39 -9.68 -4.35 11.38
C LEU A 39 -9.27 -4.69 9.94
N ILE A 40 -9.19 -5.97 9.55
CA ILE A 40 -8.90 -6.32 8.15
C ILE A 40 -9.95 -5.76 7.16
N LEU A 41 -11.17 -5.49 7.62
CA LEU A 41 -12.27 -5.00 6.76
C LEU A 41 -12.05 -3.59 6.22
N ILE A 42 -11.21 -2.77 6.87
CA ILE A 42 -10.86 -1.43 6.37
C ILE A 42 -9.70 -1.45 5.37
N GLY A 43 -9.06 -2.61 5.15
CA GLY A 43 -7.94 -2.76 4.23
C GLY A 43 -8.21 -2.26 2.80
N PRO A 44 -9.31 -2.68 2.15
CA PRO A 44 -9.71 -2.17 0.85
C PRO A 44 -9.92 -0.65 0.81
N ILE A 45 -10.35 -0.04 1.92
CA ILE A 45 -10.58 1.40 2.03
C ILE A 45 -9.25 2.14 2.00
N PHE A 46 -8.27 1.71 2.78
CA PHE A 46 -6.92 2.30 2.80
C PHE A 46 -6.19 2.12 1.46
N TYR A 47 -6.24 0.91 0.90
CA TYR A 47 -5.64 0.62 -0.38
C TYR A 47 -6.25 1.48 -1.50
N GLY A 48 -7.60 1.56 -1.56
CA GLY A 48 -8.31 2.38 -2.52
C GLY A 48 -8.04 3.88 -2.36
N ALA A 49 -8.01 4.40 -1.12
CA ALA A 49 -7.72 5.81 -0.86
C ALA A 49 -6.31 6.21 -1.31
N SER A 50 -5.29 5.38 -1.05
CA SER A 50 -3.93 5.63 -1.54
C SER A 50 -3.82 5.57 -3.07
N LEU A 51 -4.53 4.66 -3.73
CA LEU A 51 -4.64 4.65 -5.20
C LEU A 51 -5.27 5.96 -5.72
N GLY A 52 -6.21 6.55 -4.98
CA GLY A 52 -6.78 7.87 -5.26
C GLY A 52 -5.72 8.98 -5.24
N VAL A 53 -4.86 8.99 -4.22
CA VAL A 53 -3.74 9.94 -4.11
C VAL A 53 -2.78 9.77 -5.28
N PHE A 54 -2.20 8.57 -5.45
CA PHE A 54 -1.22 8.32 -6.51
C PHE A 54 -1.80 8.51 -7.91
N GLY A 55 -3.03 8.07 -8.14
CA GLY A 55 -3.71 8.27 -9.41
C GLY A 55 -3.86 9.74 -9.77
N THR A 56 -4.16 10.60 -8.80
CA THR A 56 -4.24 12.05 -8.99
C THR A 56 -2.86 12.70 -9.15
N GLU A 57 -1.86 12.20 -8.42
CA GLU A 57 -0.47 12.66 -8.50
C GLU A 57 0.11 12.50 -9.91
N HIS A 58 -0.30 11.47 -10.65
CA HIS A 58 0.05 11.27 -12.06
C HIS A 58 -0.43 12.40 -12.98
N PHE A 59 -1.33 13.27 -12.53
CA PHE A 59 -1.74 14.48 -13.25
C PHE A 59 -1.03 15.73 -12.74
N THR A 60 -0.89 15.89 -11.42
CA THR A 60 -0.32 17.11 -10.83
C THR A 60 1.19 17.21 -11.01
N VAL A 61 1.92 16.09 -10.93
CA VAL A 61 3.39 16.04 -11.11
C VAL A 61 3.80 15.09 -12.22
N ALA A 62 2.97 14.98 -13.27
CA ALA A 62 3.16 14.09 -14.41
C ALA A 62 4.56 14.20 -15.04
N ARG A 63 5.10 15.44 -15.12
CA ARG A 63 6.44 15.71 -15.68
C ARG A 63 7.59 15.10 -14.89
N PHE A 64 7.41 14.93 -13.58
CA PHE A 64 8.35 14.24 -12.71
C PHE A 64 8.18 12.72 -12.84
N ILE A 65 6.94 12.23 -12.75
CA ILE A 65 6.64 10.79 -12.82
C ILE A 65 7.06 10.17 -14.17
N GLN A 66 6.88 10.88 -15.30
CA GLN A 66 7.29 10.38 -16.62
C GLN A 66 8.78 10.05 -16.71
N GLN A 67 9.64 10.59 -15.83
CA GLN A 67 11.07 10.29 -15.80
C GLN A 67 11.35 8.84 -15.38
N GLY A 68 10.37 8.18 -14.75
CA GLY A 68 10.43 6.75 -14.45
C GLY A 68 10.04 5.84 -15.62
N VAL A 69 9.46 6.38 -16.70
CA VAL A 69 9.09 5.59 -17.88
C VAL A 69 10.36 5.16 -18.62
N PRO A 70 10.54 3.85 -18.93
CA PRO A 70 11.71 3.39 -19.68
C PRO A 70 11.88 4.11 -21.02
N THR A 71 13.13 4.46 -21.36
CA THR A 71 13.46 5.31 -22.52
C THR A 71 13.09 4.72 -23.88
N TRP A 72 12.89 3.39 -23.95
CA TRP A 72 12.44 2.69 -25.15
C TRP A 72 10.91 2.74 -25.36
N ILE A 73 10.15 3.22 -24.38
CA ILE A 73 8.70 3.43 -24.51
C ILE A 73 8.44 4.85 -25.06
N PRO A 74 7.78 4.98 -26.22
CA PRO A 74 7.47 6.29 -26.77
C PRO A 74 6.35 6.98 -25.98
N PHE A 75 6.29 8.31 -26.09
CA PHE A 75 5.25 9.16 -25.47
C PHE A 75 5.12 8.96 -23.94
N PRO A 76 6.18 9.18 -23.15
CA PRO A 76 6.18 8.83 -21.73
C PRO A 76 5.08 9.54 -20.93
N LEU A 77 4.75 10.79 -21.28
CA LEU A 77 3.66 11.55 -20.64
C LEU A 77 2.27 10.93 -20.89
N PHE A 78 2.03 10.35 -22.07
CA PHE A 78 0.77 9.67 -22.38
C PHE A 78 0.57 8.50 -21.42
N TRP A 79 1.61 7.66 -21.25
CA TRP A 79 1.55 6.54 -20.32
C TRP A 79 1.39 6.97 -18.88
N THR A 80 2.05 8.06 -18.45
CA THR A 80 1.84 8.63 -17.11
C THR A 80 0.37 8.95 -16.85
N TYR A 81 -0.34 9.58 -17.78
CA TYR A 81 -1.77 9.84 -17.60
C TYR A 81 -2.63 8.58 -17.65
N VAL A 82 -2.35 7.63 -18.55
CA VAL A 82 -3.06 6.35 -18.61
C VAL A 82 -2.95 5.58 -17.29
N VAL A 83 -1.77 5.55 -16.70
CA VAL A 83 -1.54 4.94 -15.39
C VAL A 83 -2.33 5.66 -14.30
N GLY A 84 -2.34 7.01 -14.31
CA GLY A 84 -3.17 7.80 -13.39
C GLY A 84 -4.65 7.44 -13.45
N ILE A 85 -5.22 7.33 -14.67
CA ILE A 85 -6.61 6.89 -14.88
C ILE A 85 -6.82 5.46 -14.35
N GLY A 86 -5.90 4.55 -14.64
CA GLY A 86 -5.96 3.15 -14.21
C GLY A 86 -5.98 3.02 -12.67
N LEU A 87 -5.13 3.79 -11.98
CA LEU A 87 -5.08 3.83 -10.51
C LEU A 87 -6.39 4.35 -9.91
N LEU A 88 -6.93 5.47 -10.44
CA LEU A 88 -8.22 6.03 -9.99
C LEU A 88 -9.37 5.04 -10.21
N ALA A 89 -9.45 4.44 -11.40
CA ALA A 89 -10.48 3.48 -11.75
C ALA A 89 -10.41 2.21 -10.89
N ALA A 90 -9.20 1.69 -10.65
CA ALA A 90 -9.00 0.54 -9.76
C ALA A 90 -9.38 0.87 -8.32
N GLY A 91 -8.99 2.05 -7.81
CA GLY A 91 -9.37 2.52 -6.48
C GLY A 91 -10.89 2.57 -6.31
N LEU A 92 -11.61 3.25 -7.21
CA LEU A 92 -13.08 3.32 -7.18
C LEU A 92 -13.75 1.95 -7.28
N SER A 93 -13.23 1.08 -8.15
CA SER A 93 -13.71 -0.29 -8.33
C SER A 93 -13.61 -1.10 -7.04
N ILE A 94 -12.46 -1.03 -6.35
CA ILE A 94 -12.21 -1.72 -5.08
C ILE A 94 -13.13 -1.18 -3.98
N LEU A 95 -13.24 0.15 -3.85
CA LEU A 95 -14.07 0.79 -2.82
C LEU A 95 -15.56 0.47 -2.97
N ALA A 96 -16.06 0.48 -4.20
CA ALA A 96 -17.45 0.15 -4.52
C ALA A 96 -17.73 -1.35 -4.55
N ASN A 97 -16.68 -2.18 -4.47
CA ASN A 97 -16.75 -3.62 -4.69
C ASN A 97 -17.44 -3.96 -6.03
N ARG A 98 -17.22 -3.14 -7.07
CA ARG A 98 -17.81 -3.29 -8.41
C ARG A 98 -16.70 -3.56 -9.41
N VAL A 99 -16.89 -4.55 -10.28
CA VAL A 99 -15.93 -4.96 -11.32
C VAL A 99 -14.50 -5.24 -10.81
N VAL A 100 -14.33 -5.56 -9.52
CA VAL A 100 -13.03 -5.91 -8.90
C VAL A 100 -12.41 -7.12 -9.59
N TRP A 101 -13.25 -8.06 -10.05
CA TRP A 101 -12.81 -9.20 -10.85
C TRP A 101 -12.05 -8.79 -12.12
N LEU A 102 -12.23 -7.58 -12.66
CA LEU A 102 -11.48 -7.07 -13.81
C LEU A 102 -10.38 -6.10 -13.40
N SER A 103 -10.69 -5.15 -12.50
CA SER A 103 -9.73 -4.09 -12.13
C SER A 103 -8.54 -4.63 -11.34
N ALA A 104 -8.74 -5.59 -10.42
CA ALA A 104 -7.67 -6.14 -9.61
C ALA A 104 -6.59 -6.87 -10.42
N PRO A 105 -6.90 -7.79 -11.37
CA PRO A 105 -5.85 -8.41 -12.16
C PRO A 105 -5.16 -7.43 -13.12
N LEU A 106 -5.86 -6.41 -13.64
CA LEU A 106 -5.24 -5.36 -14.45
C LEU A 106 -4.28 -4.50 -13.62
N LEU A 107 -4.67 -4.13 -12.40
CA LEU A 107 -3.82 -3.40 -11.46
C LEU A 107 -2.58 -4.23 -11.09
N ALA A 108 -2.75 -5.52 -10.79
CA ALA A 108 -1.63 -6.42 -10.52
C ALA A 108 -0.66 -6.48 -11.71
N GLY A 109 -1.18 -6.71 -12.92
CA GLY A 109 -0.38 -6.75 -14.14
C GLY A 109 0.38 -5.46 -14.39
N MET A 110 -0.29 -4.31 -14.24
CA MET A 110 0.34 -2.99 -14.39
C MET A 110 1.50 -2.79 -13.40
N ILE A 111 1.29 -3.04 -12.11
CA ILE A 111 2.35 -2.87 -11.10
C ILE A 111 3.47 -3.89 -11.30
N PHE A 112 3.19 -5.13 -11.67
CA PHE A 112 4.24 -6.11 -12.01
C PHE A 112 5.07 -5.68 -13.23
N LEU A 113 4.45 -5.05 -14.24
CA LEU A 113 5.21 -4.47 -15.34
C LEU A 113 6.18 -3.39 -14.84
N PHE A 114 5.78 -2.51 -13.90
CA PHE A 114 6.69 -1.53 -13.31
C PHE A 114 7.81 -2.20 -12.50
N VAL A 115 7.48 -3.23 -11.72
CA VAL A 115 8.48 -4.04 -10.99
C VAL A 115 9.53 -4.58 -11.95
N LEU A 116 9.12 -5.19 -13.06
CA LEU A 116 10.04 -5.83 -14.01
C LEU A 116 10.80 -4.85 -14.89
N THR A 117 10.19 -3.74 -15.28
CA THR A 117 10.76 -2.80 -16.28
C THR A 117 11.40 -1.56 -15.68
N ILE A 118 11.07 -1.22 -14.42
CA ILE A 118 11.55 -0.01 -13.73
C ILE A 118 12.35 -0.39 -12.49
N HIS A 119 11.73 -1.11 -11.54
CA HIS A 119 12.33 -1.33 -10.22
C HIS A 119 13.45 -2.38 -10.23
N LEU A 120 13.27 -3.47 -10.98
CA LEU A 120 14.26 -4.53 -11.09
C LEU A 120 15.54 -4.06 -11.80
N PRO A 121 15.48 -3.36 -12.97
CA PRO A 121 16.66 -2.76 -13.56
C PRO A 121 17.34 -1.75 -12.62
N ARG A 122 16.57 -0.91 -11.93
CA ARG A 122 17.12 0.06 -10.97
C ARG A 122 17.92 -0.63 -9.86
N LEU A 123 17.38 -1.69 -9.25
CA LEU A 123 18.09 -2.48 -8.25
C LEU A 123 19.36 -3.12 -8.83
N ALA A 124 19.27 -3.69 -10.04
CA ALA A 124 20.41 -4.31 -10.71
C ALA A 124 21.52 -3.33 -11.10
N HIS A 125 21.24 -2.02 -11.13
CA HIS A 125 22.24 -0.99 -11.37
C HIS A 125 22.80 -0.40 -10.07
N LEU A 126 21.92 0.04 -9.16
CA LEU A 126 22.33 0.77 -7.96
C LEU A 126 22.76 -0.14 -6.80
N HIS A 127 22.25 -1.37 -6.74
CA HIS A 127 22.52 -2.36 -5.70
C HIS A 127 22.31 -1.83 -4.26
N ASP A 128 21.36 -0.92 -4.08
CA ASP A 128 21.12 -0.25 -2.80
C ASP A 128 19.83 -0.73 -2.10
N ARG A 129 19.78 -0.50 -0.78
CA ARG A 129 18.67 -0.92 0.09
C ARG A 129 17.33 -0.26 -0.26
N VAL A 130 17.33 0.98 -0.75
CA VAL A 130 16.13 1.75 -1.05
C VAL A 130 15.52 1.22 -2.35
N SER A 131 16.33 0.95 -3.37
CA SER A 131 15.90 0.28 -4.59
C SER A 131 15.28 -1.09 -4.30
N LEU A 132 15.88 -1.87 -3.39
CA LEU A 132 15.30 -3.13 -2.93
C LEU A 132 13.97 -2.91 -2.18
N ALA A 133 13.90 -1.89 -1.32
CA ALA A 133 12.69 -1.57 -0.57
C ALA A 133 11.53 -1.19 -1.48
N VAL A 134 11.77 -0.34 -2.49
CA VAL A 134 10.79 0.07 -3.50
C VAL A 134 10.32 -1.13 -4.32
N LEU A 135 11.24 -1.99 -4.77
CA LEU A 135 10.89 -3.20 -5.53
C LEU A 135 9.96 -4.11 -4.73
N LEU A 136 10.29 -4.37 -3.47
CA LEU A 136 9.48 -5.24 -2.60
C LEU A 136 8.14 -4.61 -2.20
N ARG A 137 8.11 -3.30 -1.95
CA ARG A 137 6.88 -2.54 -1.68
C ARG A 137 5.90 -2.68 -2.84
N ASP A 138 6.35 -2.41 -4.06
CA ASP A 138 5.49 -2.44 -5.25
C ASP A 138 5.08 -3.88 -5.60
N THR A 139 5.96 -4.85 -5.37
CA THR A 139 5.63 -6.28 -5.48
C THR A 139 4.52 -6.67 -4.50
N ALA A 140 4.54 -6.16 -3.26
CA ALA A 140 3.50 -6.40 -2.26
C ALA A 140 2.17 -5.70 -2.62
N PHE A 141 2.21 -4.50 -3.21
CA PHE A 141 1.04 -3.83 -3.77
C PHE A 141 0.41 -4.65 -4.91
N ALA A 142 1.21 -5.13 -5.85
CA ALA A 142 0.75 -6.05 -6.90
C ALA A 142 0.15 -7.34 -6.31
N GLY A 143 0.81 -7.93 -5.31
CA GLY A 143 0.33 -9.11 -4.59
C GLY A 143 -1.00 -8.88 -3.87
N THR A 144 -1.25 -7.68 -3.35
CA THR A 144 -2.56 -7.30 -2.80
C THR A 144 -3.66 -7.40 -3.85
N ALA A 145 -3.38 -6.90 -5.06
CA ALA A 145 -4.30 -7.00 -6.17
C ALA A 145 -4.51 -8.46 -6.64
N LEU A 146 -3.51 -9.34 -6.50
CA LEU A 146 -3.70 -10.79 -6.70
C LEU A 146 -4.64 -11.41 -5.66
N ILE A 147 -4.54 -11.01 -4.39
CA ILE A 147 -5.47 -11.46 -3.34
C ILE A 147 -6.89 -11.03 -3.69
N LEU A 148 -7.10 -9.75 -4.04
CA LEU A 148 -8.40 -9.23 -4.45
C LEU A 148 -8.94 -9.96 -5.69
N THR A 149 -8.07 -10.33 -6.63
CA THR A 149 -8.44 -11.16 -7.79
C THR A 149 -8.95 -12.53 -7.34
N ALA A 150 -8.22 -13.21 -6.45
CA ALA A 150 -8.61 -14.52 -5.93
C ALA A 150 -9.97 -14.50 -5.21
N LEU A 151 -10.24 -13.42 -4.46
CA LEU A 151 -11.51 -13.23 -3.74
C LEU A 151 -12.70 -13.04 -4.68
N HIS A 152 -12.48 -12.55 -5.90
CA HIS A 152 -13.55 -12.24 -6.87
C HIS A 152 -13.59 -13.18 -8.09
N ARG A 153 -12.57 -14.03 -8.25
CA ARG A 153 -12.48 -15.05 -9.31
C ARG A 153 -12.26 -16.42 -8.68
N PRO A 154 -13.34 -17.19 -8.43
CA PRO A 154 -13.25 -18.51 -7.79
C PRO A 154 -12.37 -19.52 -8.53
N ARG A 155 -12.08 -19.31 -9.81
CA ARG A 155 -11.20 -20.16 -10.63
C ARG A 155 -9.71 -19.99 -10.34
N THR A 156 -9.31 -18.92 -9.65
CA THR A 156 -7.90 -18.61 -9.37
C THR A 156 -7.63 -18.43 -7.87
N PRO A 157 -8.04 -19.37 -6.99
CA PRO A 157 -7.88 -19.23 -5.54
C PRO A 157 -6.41 -19.24 -5.10
N TRP A 158 -5.53 -19.86 -5.91
CA TRP A 158 -4.09 -19.93 -5.70
C TRP A 158 -3.38 -18.56 -5.76
N LEU A 159 -4.03 -17.53 -6.32
CA LEU A 159 -3.49 -16.17 -6.33
C LEU A 159 -3.45 -15.55 -4.92
N ALA A 160 -4.33 -15.98 -4.00
CA ALA A 160 -4.34 -15.48 -2.63
C ALA A 160 -3.07 -15.84 -1.84
N PRO A 161 -2.64 -17.12 -1.73
CA PRO A 161 -1.40 -17.46 -1.04
C PRO A 161 -0.17 -16.85 -1.73
N LEU A 162 -0.15 -16.73 -3.06
CA LEU A 162 0.92 -16.04 -3.79
C LEU A 162 1.02 -14.57 -3.38
N GLY A 163 -0.11 -13.85 -3.41
CA GLY A 163 -0.15 -12.45 -2.97
C GLY A 163 0.29 -12.28 -1.50
N ARG A 164 -0.17 -13.16 -0.60
CA ARG A 164 0.27 -13.15 0.81
C ARG A 164 1.78 -13.36 0.96
N ALA A 165 2.38 -14.24 0.14
CA ALA A 165 3.81 -14.47 0.15
C ALA A 165 4.60 -13.19 -0.19
N THR A 166 4.17 -12.43 -1.20
CA THR A 166 4.84 -11.17 -1.56
C THR A 166 4.83 -10.15 -0.41
N ILE A 167 3.70 -10.00 0.28
CA ILE A 167 3.52 -9.10 1.43
C ILE A 167 4.41 -9.55 2.60
N ALA A 168 4.38 -10.86 2.89
CA ALA A 168 5.17 -11.44 3.97
C ALA A 168 6.69 -11.31 3.74
N ILE A 169 7.14 -11.57 2.52
CA ILE A 169 8.56 -11.43 2.14
C ILE A 169 8.99 -9.97 2.27
N ALA A 170 8.20 -9.02 1.75
CA ALA A 170 8.48 -7.59 1.91
C ALA A 170 8.59 -7.20 3.39
N ALA A 171 7.63 -7.61 4.23
CA ALA A 171 7.66 -7.31 5.66
C ALA A 171 8.90 -7.89 6.38
N ILE A 172 9.26 -9.15 6.10
CA ILE A 172 10.43 -9.81 6.71
C ILE A 172 11.73 -9.10 6.28
N VAL A 173 11.87 -8.77 5.00
CA VAL A 173 13.06 -8.06 4.51
C VAL A 173 13.12 -6.64 5.07
N PHE A 174 12.00 -5.92 5.17
CA PHE A 174 11.98 -4.60 5.79
C PHE A 174 12.38 -4.65 7.26
N ALA A 175 11.98 -5.69 8.00
CA ALA A 175 12.47 -5.90 9.36
C ALA A 175 14.00 -6.03 9.41
N ALA A 176 14.61 -6.79 8.49
CA ALA A 176 16.06 -6.90 8.38
C ALA A 176 16.74 -5.56 8.05
N ILE A 177 16.14 -4.76 7.15
CA ILE A 177 16.64 -3.42 6.82
C ILE A 177 16.60 -2.50 8.05
N TYR A 178 15.54 -2.53 8.85
CA TYR A 178 15.44 -1.72 10.07
C TYR A 178 16.48 -2.10 11.13
N ILE A 179 16.88 -3.38 11.22
CA ILE A 179 17.96 -3.80 12.13
C ILE A 179 19.30 -3.20 11.69
N GLY A 180 19.58 -3.17 10.39
CA GLY A 180 20.81 -2.56 9.85
C GLY A 180 20.80 -1.03 9.77
N HIS A 181 19.61 -0.42 9.68
CA HIS A 181 19.43 1.02 9.48
C HIS A 181 18.34 1.60 10.39
N PRO A 182 18.50 1.53 11.72
CA PRO A 182 17.46 1.91 12.68
C PRO A 182 17.16 3.42 12.73
N GLN A 183 17.95 4.26 12.04
CA GLN A 183 17.72 5.68 11.85
C GLN A 183 16.65 6.00 10.79
N THR A 184 16.29 5.03 9.94
CA THR A 184 15.30 5.20 8.88
C THR A 184 13.92 5.49 9.47
N ALA A 185 13.10 6.30 8.78
CA ALA A 185 11.72 6.54 9.19
C ALA A 185 10.92 5.22 9.26
N LEU A 186 10.04 5.12 10.25
CA LEU A 186 9.21 3.93 10.53
C LEU A 186 8.21 3.67 9.41
N GLY A 187 7.82 2.42 9.17
CA GLY A 187 6.85 2.06 8.14
C GLY A 187 7.51 1.39 6.94
N LEU A 188 7.93 2.18 5.96
CA LEU A 188 8.66 1.70 4.79
C LEU A 188 10.13 2.19 4.83
N PRO A 189 11.12 1.29 4.69
CA PRO A 189 12.53 1.63 4.91
C PRO A 189 13.17 2.32 3.69
N LEU A 190 12.62 3.48 3.32
CA LEU A 190 13.03 4.31 2.19
C LEU A 190 14.14 5.32 2.62
N GLU A 191 14.24 6.47 1.94
CA GLU A 191 15.33 7.45 2.16
C GLU A 191 15.12 8.30 3.43
N MET A 192 13.89 8.68 3.73
CA MET A 192 13.54 9.54 4.85
C MET A 192 14.04 8.99 6.19
N LEU A 193 14.66 9.87 6.97
CA LEU A 193 15.15 9.58 8.32
C LEU A 193 14.05 9.84 9.36
N SER A 194 14.18 9.18 10.51
CA SER A 194 13.31 9.44 11.65
C SER A 194 13.38 10.92 12.05
N PRO A 195 12.23 11.56 12.35
CA PRO A 195 12.19 12.98 12.64
C PRO A 195 12.89 13.30 13.96
N ALA A 196 13.57 14.45 14.03
CA ALA A 196 14.36 14.85 15.20
C ALA A 196 13.53 15.02 16.50
N TRP A 197 12.21 15.23 16.38
CA TRP A 197 11.31 15.35 17.53
C TRP A 197 10.86 14.00 18.10
N LEU A 198 11.12 12.88 17.42
CA LEU A 198 10.74 11.56 17.89
C LEU A 198 11.69 11.12 19.02
N PRO A 199 11.20 10.92 20.26
CA PRO A 199 12.03 10.32 21.30
C PRO A 199 12.41 8.88 20.94
N ALA A 200 13.68 8.52 21.18
CA ALA A 200 14.19 7.15 21.02
C ALA A 200 13.82 6.47 19.67
N PRO A 201 14.18 7.07 18.51
CA PRO A 201 13.79 6.56 17.20
C PRO A 201 14.22 5.10 16.96
N HIS A 202 15.39 4.71 17.48
CA HIS A 202 15.90 3.34 17.41
C HIS A 202 15.02 2.31 18.13
N THR A 203 14.38 2.68 19.24
CA THR A 203 13.45 1.81 19.98
C THR A 203 12.19 1.55 19.14
N PHE A 204 11.62 2.60 18.55
CA PHE A 204 10.48 2.44 17.65
C PHE A 204 10.83 1.63 16.40
N ALA A 205 12.02 1.82 15.84
CA ALA A 205 12.50 1.05 14.70
C ALA A 205 12.62 -0.45 15.06
N THR A 206 13.07 -0.76 16.28
CA THR A 206 13.17 -2.13 16.79
C THR A 206 11.78 -2.76 16.97
N ILE A 207 10.83 -2.04 17.58
CA ILE A 207 9.44 -2.48 17.72
C ILE A 207 8.82 -2.74 16.34
N GLY A 208 9.01 -1.81 15.41
CA GLY A 208 8.53 -1.95 14.03
C GLY A 208 9.13 -3.17 13.33
N ALA A 209 10.44 -3.41 13.46
CA ALA A 209 11.11 -4.58 12.91
C ALA A 209 10.55 -5.89 13.48
N ILE A 210 10.33 -5.97 14.79
CA ILE A 210 9.74 -7.16 15.44
C ILE A 210 8.33 -7.41 14.91
N LEU A 211 7.49 -6.37 14.84
CA LEU A 211 6.11 -6.49 14.36
C LEU A 211 6.05 -6.90 12.89
N LEU A 212 6.91 -6.32 12.05
CA LEU A 212 7.08 -6.69 10.64
C LEU A 212 7.50 -8.15 10.49
N PHE A 213 8.54 -8.58 11.22
CA PHE A 213 9.07 -9.93 11.15
C PHE A 213 8.05 -10.98 11.63
N VAL A 214 7.49 -10.79 12.83
CA VAL A 214 6.54 -11.75 13.43
C VAL A 214 5.27 -11.87 12.59
N SER A 215 4.73 -10.74 12.13
CA SER A 215 3.51 -10.75 11.31
C SER A 215 3.78 -11.33 9.92
N GLY A 216 4.90 -10.96 9.29
CA GLY A 216 5.33 -11.52 8.01
C GLY A 216 5.55 -13.03 8.08
N ALA A 217 6.29 -13.51 9.09
CA ALA A 217 6.52 -14.94 9.31
C ALA A 217 5.21 -15.70 9.56
N ALA A 218 4.28 -15.14 10.34
CA ALA A 218 2.98 -15.75 10.58
C ALA A 218 2.12 -15.84 9.30
N ILE A 219 2.10 -14.78 8.47
CA ILE A 219 1.41 -14.76 7.18
C ILE A 219 2.04 -15.79 6.22
N LEU A 220 3.37 -15.85 6.14
CA LEU A 220 4.10 -16.78 5.28
C LEU A 220 3.85 -18.24 5.68
N ALA A 221 3.86 -18.51 6.99
CA ALA A 221 3.55 -19.82 7.55
C ALA A 221 2.05 -20.17 7.50
N GLN A 222 1.20 -19.28 6.95
CA GLN A 222 -0.26 -19.42 6.90
C GLN A 222 -0.90 -19.63 8.29
N ARG A 223 -0.29 -19.09 9.35
CA ARG A 223 -0.74 -19.24 10.74
C ARG A 223 -1.38 -17.95 11.25
N ARG A 224 -2.58 -18.05 11.81
CA ARG A 224 -3.33 -16.92 12.40
C ARG A 224 -3.35 -15.67 11.48
N ILE A 225 -3.45 -15.87 10.17
CA ILE A 225 -3.32 -14.81 9.15
C ILE A 225 -4.16 -13.56 9.46
N PRO A 226 -5.46 -13.66 9.84
CA PRO A 226 -6.26 -12.47 10.13
C PRO A 226 -5.71 -11.64 11.31
N LEU A 227 -5.17 -12.30 12.34
CA LEU A 227 -4.55 -11.62 13.48
C LEU A 227 -3.24 -10.96 13.08
N ALA A 228 -2.37 -11.67 12.36
CA ALA A 228 -1.09 -11.13 11.90
C ALA A 228 -1.27 -9.94 10.95
N ALA A 229 -2.21 -10.06 10.01
CA ALA A 229 -2.63 -8.98 9.10
C ALA A 229 -3.13 -7.76 9.88
N ALA A 230 -3.99 -7.96 10.87
CA ALA A 230 -4.50 -6.88 11.71
C ALA A 230 -3.42 -6.20 12.54
N VAL A 231 -2.49 -6.95 13.15
CA VAL A 231 -1.37 -6.39 13.91
C VAL A 231 -0.47 -5.53 13.00
N LEU A 232 -0.06 -6.08 11.86
CA LEU A 232 0.80 -5.38 10.91
C LEU A 232 0.12 -4.14 10.35
N GLY A 233 -1.13 -4.27 9.89
CA GLY A 233 -1.91 -3.17 9.37
C GLY A 233 -2.16 -2.07 10.41
N SER A 234 -2.42 -2.43 11.67
CA SER A 234 -2.59 -1.47 12.76
C SER A 234 -1.30 -0.70 13.06
N TRP A 235 -0.16 -1.40 13.09
CA TRP A 235 1.15 -0.77 13.26
C TRP A 235 1.42 0.25 12.15
N LEU A 236 1.23 -0.12 10.89
CA LEU A 236 1.44 0.77 9.74
C LEU A 236 0.46 1.95 9.72
N THR A 237 -0.78 1.73 10.16
CA THR A 237 -1.78 2.80 10.33
C THR A 237 -1.35 3.78 11.42
N LEU A 238 -0.91 3.28 12.57
CA LEU A 238 -0.36 4.09 13.65
C LEU A 238 0.84 4.91 13.15
N VAL A 239 1.77 4.27 12.42
CA VAL A 239 2.93 4.95 11.84
C VAL A 239 2.49 6.08 10.91
N THR A 240 1.51 5.83 10.04
CA THR A 240 0.96 6.83 9.12
C THR A 240 0.40 8.03 9.87
N VAL A 241 -0.46 7.79 10.87
CA VAL A 241 -1.18 8.85 11.57
C VAL A 241 -0.29 9.60 12.56
N ALA A 242 0.54 8.89 13.32
CA ALA A 242 1.34 9.48 14.40
C ALA A 242 2.67 10.08 13.92
N PHE A 243 3.17 9.71 12.74
CA PHE A 243 4.48 10.17 12.25
C PHE A 243 4.38 10.87 10.90
N TYR A 244 3.83 10.18 9.89
CA TYR A 244 3.85 10.72 8.53
C TYR A 244 2.88 11.89 8.32
N LEU A 245 1.70 11.89 8.96
CA LEU A 245 0.82 13.06 8.93
C LEU A 245 1.48 14.30 9.56
N PRO A 246 2.06 14.24 10.78
CA PRO A 246 2.84 15.35 11.32
C PRO A 246 3.99 15.80 10.42
N ILE A 247 4.80 14.87 9.89
CA ILE A 247 5.91 15.18 8.96
C ILE A 247 5.38 15.96 7.75
N PHE A 248 4.29 15.48 7.14
CA PHE A 248 3.66 16.14 6.01
C PHE A 248 3.16 17.56 6.34
N PHE A 249 2.47 17.75 7.47
CA PHE A 249 1.97 19.07 7.85
C PHE A 249 3.08 20.06 8.26
N MET A 250 4.22 19.55 8.74
CA MET A 250 5.40 20.35 9.07
C MET A 250 6.29 20.65 7.86
N ALA A 251 6.09 19.96 6.74
CA ALA A 251 6.91 20.10 5.54
C ALA A 251 6.82 21.51 4.94
N LYS A 252 8.00 22.11 4.70
CA LYS A 252 8.13 23.45 4.11
C LYS A 252 8.62 23.33 2.68
N GLY A 253 7.91 23.97 1.76
CA GLY A 253 8.22 23.95 0.33
C GLY A 253 7.56 22.77 -0.41
N THR A 254 7.34 22.97 -1.71
CA THR A 254 6.55 22.04 -2.54
C THR A 254 7.17 20.64 -2.61
N GLY A 255 8.50 20.52 -2.76
CA GLY A 255 9.16 19.21 -2.84
C GLY A 255 8.97 18.37 -1.58
N ALA A 256 9.25 18.95 -0.41
CA ALA A 256 9.07 18.27 0.87
C ALA A 256 7.59 17.93 1.15
N GLN A 257 6.65 18.75 0.69
CA GLN A 257 5.22 18.46 0.79
C GLN A 257 4.80 17.28 -0.10
N ILE A 258 5.31 17.20 -1.32
CA ILE A 258 5.08 16.04 -2.22
C ILE A 258 5.65 14.78 -1.58
N GLU A 259 6.90 14.83 -1.09
CA GLU A 259 7.53 13.72 -0.42
C GLU A 259 6.73 13.26 0.82
N GLY A 260 6.37 14.18 1.72
CA GLY A 260 5.56 13.87 2.90
C GLY A 260 4.20 13.25 2.56
N MET A 261 3.53 13.75 1.53
CA MET A 261 2.27 13.18 1.02
C MET A 261 2.48 11.74 0.51
N ASN A 262 3.57 11.49 -0.21
CA ASN A 262 3.88 10.17 -0.75
C ASN A 262 4.18 9.16 0.36
N TYR A 263 4.91 9.56 1.41
CA TYR A 263 5.10 8.70 2.58
C TYR A 263 3.80 8.38 3.33
N VAL A 264 2.89 9.35 3.46
CA VAL A 264 1.54 9.11 4.00
C VAL A 264 0.80 8.09 3.14
N ALA A 265 0.73 8.31 1.83
CA ALA A 265 -0.01 7.47 0.90
C ALA A 265 0.59 6.05 0.79
N ASP A 266 1.90 5.92 0.67
CA ASP A 266 2.63 4.66 0.59
C ASP A 266 2.43 3.82 1.85
N THR A 267 2.61 4.42 3.02
CA THR A 267 2.50 3.70 4.29
C THR A 267 1.06 3.30 4.58
N LEU A 268 0.09 4.16 4.25
CA LEU A 268 -1.33 3.83 4.32
C LEU A 268 -1.71 2.73 3.33
N MET A 269 -1.14 2.75 2.13
CA MET A 269 -1.36 1.70 1.12
C MET A 269 -0.81 0.37 1.63
N PHE A 270 0.38 0.38 2.23
CA PHE A 270 0.99 -0.81 2.81
C PHE A 270 0.22 -1.32 4.04
N ALA A 271 -0.38 -0.43 4.83
CA ALA A 271 -1.34 -0.80 5.86
C ALA A 271 -2.57 -1.50 5.25
N GLY A 272 -3.15 -0.94 4.19
CA GLY A 272 -4.25 -1.56 3.45
C GLY A 272 -3.90 -2.94 2.87
N THR A 273 -2.71 -3.05 2.28
CA THR A 273 -2.10 -4.30 1.80
C THR A 273 -2.00 -5.34 2.90
N ALA A 274 -1.44 -4.98 4.06
CA ALA A 274 -1.31 -5.88 5.21
C ALA A 274 -2.67 -6.36 5.71
N LEU A 275 -3.66 -5.46 5.81
CA LEU A 275 -5.02 -5.79 6.24
C LEU A 275 -5.72 -6.73 5.24
N ILE A 276 -5.61 -6.45 3.93
CA ILE A 276 -6.19 -7.30 2.87
C ILE A 276 -5.60 -8.71 2.90
N ALA A 277 -4.35 -8.90 3.33
CA ALA A 277 -3.75 -10.23 3.50
C ALA A 277 -4.57 -11.14 4.44
N GLY A 278 -5.27 -10.56 5.40
CA GLY A 278 -6.14 -11.26 6.35
C GLY A 278 -7.50 -11.66 5.80
N LEU A 279 -7.93 -11.09 4.66
CA LEU A 279 -9.23 -11.39 4.06
C LEU A 279 -9.26 -12.83 3.54
N ARG A 280 -10.45 -13.43 3.59
CA ARG A 280 -10.74 -14.77 3.12
C ARG A 280 -11.93 -14.72 2.16
N PRO A 281 -12.03 -15.65 1.20
CA PRO A 281 -13.27 -15.82 0.44
C PRO A 281 -14.42 -16.02 1.41
N GLU A 282 -15.55 -15.40 1.15
CA GLU A 282 -16.78 -15.74 1.86
C GLU A 282 -17.09 -17.22 1.57
N ALA A 283 -17.46 -17.97 2.60
CA ALA A 283 -17.86 -19.36 2.40
C ALA A 283 -19.03 -19.37 1.40
N PRO A 284 -19.05 -20.27 0.40
CA PRO A 284 -20.22 -20.40 -0.44
C PRO A 284 -21.42 -20.64 0.48
N GLU A 285 -22.49 -19.86 0.32
CA GLU A 285 -23.77 -20.18 0.95
C GLU A 285 -24.03 -21.65 0.69
N SER A 286 -24.19 -22.44 1.76
CA SER A 286 -24.60 -23.83 1.61
C SER A 286 -25.91 -23.77 0.83
N THR A 287 -25.88 -24.13 -0.44
CA THR A 287 -27.09 -24.35 -1.24
C THR A 287 -27.80 -25.52 -0.59
N ILE A 288 -28.62 -25.23 0.42
CA ILE A 288 -29.74 -26.05 0.82
C ILE A 288 -30.76 -25.85 -0.30
N ARG A 289 -30.71 -26.74 -1.28
CA ARG A 289 -31.81 -27.04 -2.20
C ARG A 289 -31.82 -28.53 -2.46
#